data_AF-A0A7C4Z3E7-F1
#
_entry.id   AF-A0A7C4Z3E7-F1
#
_cell.length_a   1.000
_cell.length_b   1.000
_cell.length_c   1.000
_cell.angle_alpha   90.00
_cell.angle_beta   90.00
_cell.angle_gamma   90.00
#
_symmetry.space_group_name_H-M   'P 1'
#
loop_
_entity.id
_entity.type
_entity.pdbx_description
1 polymer ?
#
loop_
_entity_poly.entity_id
_entity_poly.type
_entity_poly.pdbx_seq_one_letter_code
_entity_poly.pdbx_strand_id
1 'polypeptide(L)'
;MSRVSDRPAPPAGWRRYGPALIALAAYVLLSLALTYPLVLHLGTHVPGSETWAFDEYTFVYNQWWFKYALLDLGTNPLYSDYIWVPVG
;
A
#
# COMPACT_ATOMS: atom_id res chain seq x y z
N MET A 1 -36.72 -21.82 -31.80
CA MET A 1 -36.30 -21.96 -30.38
C MET A 1 -35.11 -22.91 -30.30
N SER A 2 -33.88 -22.39 -30.39
CA SER A 2 -32.64 -23.16 -30.24
C SER A 2 -32.10 -23.03 -28.81
N ARG A 3 -31.56 -24.14 -28.29
CA ARG A 3 -31.27 -24.38 -26.86
C ARG A 3 -30.25 -23.40 -26.28
N VAL A 4 -30.60 -22.83 -25.13
CA VAL A 4 -29.68 -22.12 -24.24
C VAL A 4 -28.75 -23.15 -23.59
N SER A 5 -27.49 -23.14 -24.03
CA SER A 5 -26.28 -23.24 -23.21
C SER A 5 -26.16 -24.41 -22.19
N ASP A 6 -25.71 -25.57 -22.66
CA ASP A 6 -24.95 -26.51 -21.81
C ASP A 6 -23.49 -26.05 -21.73
N ARG A 7 -23.20 -25.08 -20.85
CA ARG A 7 -21.81 -24.77 -20.48
C ARG A 7 -21.42 -25.69 -19.33
N PRO A 8 -20.35 -26.49 -19.46
CA PRO A 8 -19.89 -27.31 -18.34
C PRO A 8 -19.49 -26.41 -17.17
N ALA A 9 -19.92 -26.77 -15.96
CA ALA A 9 -19.52 -26.07 -14.75
C ALA A 9 -18.00 -26.07 -14.64
N PRO A 10 -17.36 -24.94 -14.27
CA PRO A 10 -15.91 -24.89 -14.13
C PRO A 10 -15.47 -25.93 -13.08
N PRO A 11 -14.36 -26.66 -13.31
CA PRO A 11 -13.90 -27.68 -12.38
C PRO A 11 -13.67 -27.05 -11.01
N ALA A 12 -14.44 -27.51 -10.02
CA ALA A 12 -14.26 -27.14 -8.62
C ALA A 12 -13.00 -27.83 -8.10
N GLY A 13 -11.99 -27.06 -7.70
CA GLY A 13 -10.81 -27.61 -7.05
C GLY A 13 -9.60 -26.70 -7.10
N TRP A 14 -8.83 -26.72 -6.01
CA TRP A 14 -7.61 -25.94 -5.80
C TRP A 14 -6.54 -26.10 -6.90
N ARG A 15 -6.63 -27.18 -7.70
CA ARG A 15 -5.79 -27.43 -8.89
C ARG A 15 -5.87 -26.30 -9.93
N ARG A 16 -6.98 -25.55 -10.01
CA ARG A 16 -7.11 -24.39 -10.90
C ARG A 16 -6.23 -23.21 -10.48
N TYR A 17 -5.94 -23.07 -9.20
CA TYR A 17 -5.17 -21.95 -8.65
C TYR A 17 -3.68 -22.27 -8.48
N GLY A 18 -3.26 -23.52 -8.72
CA GLY A 18 -1.86 -23.94 -8.60
C GLY A 18 -0.86 -22.98 -9.29
N PRO A 19 -1.06 -22.63 -10.57
CA PRO A 19 -0.18 -21.69 -11.26
C PRO A 19 -0.16 -20.29 -10.62
N ALA A 20 -1.31 -19.79 -10.15
CA ALA A 20 -1.40 -18.49 -9.50
C ALA A 20 -0.68 -18.49 -8.14
N LEU A 21 -0.78 -19.58 -7.38
CA LEU A 21 -0.05 -19.74 -6.12
C LEU A 21 1.47 -19.82 -6.34
N ILE A 22 1.91 -20.49 -7.40
CA ILE A 22 3.33 -20.53 -7.78
C ILE A 22 3.83 -19.13 -8.17
N ALA A 23 3.07 -18.41 -9.01
CA ALA A 23 3.41 -17.04 -9.39
C ALA A 23 3.47 -16.11 -8.17
N LEU A 24 2.50 -16.22 -7.25
CA LEU A 24 2.48 -15.46 -6.01
C LEU A 24 3.70 -15.78 -5.13
N ALA A 25 4.03 -17.06 -4.95
CA ALA A 25 5.19 -17.47 -4.16
C ALA A 25 6.50 -16.96 -4.76
N ALA A 26 6.67 -17.09 -6.08
CA ALA A 26 7.84 -16.58 -6.79
C ALA A 26 7.96 -15.05 -6.65
N TYR A 27 6.84 -14.34 -6.79
CA TYR A 27 6.80 -12.89 -6.62
C TYR A 27 7.18 -12.48 -5.20
N VAL A 28 6.61 -13.12 -4.17
CA VAL A 28 6.95 -12.84 -2.76
C VAL A 28 8.44 -13.08 -2.51
N LEU A 29 8.99 -14.21 -2.96
CA LEU A 29 10.41 -14.51 -2.78
C LEU A 29 11.31 -13.48 -3.48
N LEU A 30 10.97 -13.08 -4.71
CA LEU A 30 11.69 -12.04 -5.44
C LEU A 30 11.59 -10.68 -4.73
N SER A 31 10.41 -10.30 -4.25
CA SER A 31 10.22 -9.07 -3.47
C SER A 31 11.11 -9.07 -2.22
N LEU A 32 11.13 -10.15 -1.45
CA LEU A 32 11.99 -10.26 -0.26
C LEU A 32 13.47 -10.18 -0.62
N ALA A 33 13.90 -10.84 -1.69
CA ALA A 33 15.29 -10.83 -2.13
C ALA A 33 15.73 -9.44 -2.63
N LEU A 34 14.91 -8.79 -3.45
CA LEU A 34 15.22 -7.48 -4.02
C LEU A 34 15.11 -6.35 -3.00
N THR A 35 14.30 -6.52 -1.95
CA THR A 35 14.19 -5.56 -0.85
C THR A 35 15.05 -5.92 0.35
N TYR A 36 16.00 -6.85 0.23
CA TYR A 36 16.97 -7.10 1.29
C TYR A 36 18.04 -5.97 1.29
N PRO A 37 18.42 -5.38 2.44
CA PRO A 37 18.01 -5.68 3.82
C PRO A 37 16.82 -4.84 4.31
N LEU A 38 16.20 -4.01 3.46
CA LEU A 38 15.09 -3.12 3.80
C LEU A 38 13.91 -3.86 4.47
N VAL A 39 13.61 -5.10 4.06
CA VAL A 39 12.55 -5.90 4.69
C VAL A 39 12.75 -6.13 6.20
N LEU A 40 14.00 -6.08 6.68
CA LEU A 40 14.33 -6.19 8.11
C LEU A 40 14.24 -4.84 8.84
N HIS A 41 14.08 -3.74 8.10
CA HIS A 41 14.23 -2.36 8.59
C HIS A 41 13.04 -1.47 8.18
N LEU A 42 11.84 -2.06 8.02
CA LEU A 42 10.64 -1.35 7.55
C LEU A 42 10.18 -0.20 8.47
N GLY A 43 10.60 -0.20 9.74
CA GLY A 43 10.27 0.86 10.70
C GLY A 43 11.33 1.95 10.87
N THR A 44 12.48 1.84 10.19
CA THR A 44 13.62 2.75 10.42
C THR A 44 13.92 3.67 9.25
N HIS A 45 13.32 3.44 8.08
CA HIS A 45 13.56 4.24 6.88
C HIS A 45 12.26 4.84 6.36
N VAL A 46 12.37 6.05 5.82
CA VAL A 46 11.30 6.69 5.05
C VAL A 46 11.73 6.63 3.57
N PRO A 47 10.87 6.16 2.65
CA PRO A 47 11.17 6.20 1.23
C PRO A 47 11.24 7.66 0.76
N GLY A 48 12.38 8.06 0.22
CA GLY A 48 12.67 9.45 -0.08
C GLY A 48 13.96 9.61 -0.87
N SER A 49 14.26 10.84 -1.29
CA SER A 49 15.51 11.14 -1.99
C SER A 49 16.00 12.53 -1.65
N GLU A 50 17.29 12.64 -1.36
CA GLU A 50 17.96 13.92 -1.13
C GLU A 50 17.86 14.86 -2.35
N THR A 51 17.67 14.31 -3.56
CA THR A 51 17.56 15.10 -4.79
C THR A 51 16.28 15.94 -4.87
N TRP A 52 15.21 15.53 -4.19
CA TRP A 52 13.88 16.13 -4.28
C TRP A 52 13.45 16.86 -3.01
N ALA A 53 14.44 17.41 -2.29
CA ALA A 53 14.25 18.32 -1.16
C ALA A 53 13.44 17.74 0.03
N PHE A 54 13.51 16.42 0.22
CA PHE A 54 12.95 15.75 1.40
C PHE A 54 11.42 15.90 1.56
N ASP A 55 10.68 15.92 0.45
CA ASP A 55 9.21 15.99 0.47
C ASP A 55 8.56 14.80 1.17
N GLU A 56 9.28 13.68 1.32
CA GLU A 56 8.86 12.49 2.05
C GLU A 56 8.38 12.79 3.49
N TYR A 57 9.02 13.72 4.20
CA TYR A 57 8.63 14.05 5.57
C TYR A 57 7.30 14.79 5.61
N THR A 58 6.96 15.53 4.56
CA THR A 58 5.64 16.16 4.42
C THR A 58 4.57 15.08 4.27
N PHE A 59 4.82 14.02 3.51
CA PHE A 59 3.88 12.89 3.40
C PHE A 59 3.73 12.14 4.73
N VAL A 60 4.82 11.89 5.45
CA VAL A 60 4.78 11.26 6.78
C VAL A 60 3.96 12.11 7.75
N TYR A 61 4.18 13.42 7.77
CA TYR A 61 3.39 14.34 8.56
C TYR A 61 1.91 14.27 8.19
N ASN A 62 1.58 14.35 6.89
CA ASN A 62 0.20 14.35 6.42
C ASN A 62 -0.54 13.07 6.83
N GLN A 63 0.12 11.92 6.78
CA GLN A 63 -0.48 10.65 7.21
C GLN A 63 -0.75 10.61 8.72
N TRP A 64 0.19 11.12 9.52
CA TRP A 64 -0.01 11.27 10.96
C TRP A 64 -1.14 12.27 11.25
N TRP A 65 -1.11 13.44 10.64
CA TRP A 65 -2.09 14.51 10.85
C TRP A 65 -3.49 14.05 10.46
N PHE A 66 -3.65 13.40 9.31
CA PHE A 66 -4.94 12.91 8.86
C PHE A 66 -5.58 11.97 9.90
N LYS A 67 -4.79 11.02 10.41
CA LYS A 67 -5.23 10.11 11.48
C LYS A 67 -5.58 10.89 12.75
N TYR A 68 -4.69 11.77 13.21
CA TYR A 68 -4.84 12.49 14.46
C TYR A 68 -6.04 13.46 14.44
N ALA A 69 -6.16 14.25 13.38
CA ALA A 69 -7.29 15.16 13.19
C ALA A 69 -8.63 14.41 13.15
N LEU A 70 -8.69 13.27 12.45
CA LEU A 70 -9.92 12.50 12.30
C LEU A 70 -10.31 11.73 13.56
N LEU A 71 -9.35 11.05 14.20
CA LEU A 71 -9.63 10.09 15.27
C LEU A 71 -9.50 10.69 16.68
N ASP A 72 -8.57 11.63 16.87
CA ASP A 72 -8.27 12.20 18.19
C ASP A 72 -8.94 13.57 18.38
N LEU A 73 -8.95 14.41 17.34
CA LEU A 73 -9.52 15.78 17.42
C LEU A 73 -10.96 15.91 16.90
N GLY A 74 -11.38 15.06 15.96
CA GLY A 74 -12.66 15.20 15.26
C GLY A 74 -12.75 16.45 14.38
N THR A 75 -11.62 16.96 13.88
CA THR A 75 -11.55 18.15 13.01
C THR A 75 -11.37 17.75 11.54
N ASN A 76 -11.48 18.73 10.64
CA ASN A 76 -11.24 18.49 9.22
C ASN A 76 -9.76 18.11 8.97
N PRO A 77 -9.45 16.88 8.52
CA PRO A 77 -8.06 16.42 8.35
C PRO A 77 -7.32 17.10 7.18
N LEU A 78 -8.02 17.88 6.35
CA LEU A 78 -7.41 18.64 5.25
C LEU A 78 -6.96 20.05 5.65
N TYR A 79 -7.12 20.42 6.92
CA TYR A 79 -6.71 21.71 7.47
C TYR A 79 -5.81 21.48 8.69
N SER A 80 -4.76 22.29 8.86
CA SER A 80 -3.80 22.18 9.97
C SER A 80 -3.16 23.52 10.30
N ASP A 81 -3.21 23.94 11.56
CA ASP A 81 -2.56 25.16 12.06
C ASP A 81 -1.08 24.95 12.45
N TYR A 82 -0.58 23.72 12.40
CA TYR A 82 0.74 23.39 12.97
C TYR A 82 1.94 23.60 12.03
N ILE A 83 1.76 23.61 10.70
CA ILE A 83 2.88 23.63 9.74
C ILE A 83 3.11 24.99 9.09
N TRP A 84 2.05 25.78 8.90
CA TRP A 84 2.13 27.03 8.13
C TRP A 84 2.12 28.28 9.00
N VAL A 85 2.18 28.17 10.33
CA VAL A 85 2.18 29.35 11.21
C VAL A 85 3.61 29.80 11.54
N PRO A 86 3.92 31.12 11.47
CA PRO A 86 3.06 32.23 11.07
C PRO A 86 3.14 32.58 9.56
N VAL A 87 3.90 31.81 8.78
CA VAL A 87 4.35 32.22 7.44
C VAL A 87 3.27 32.16 6.35
N GLY A 88 2.27 31.29 6.51
CA GLY A 88 1.14 31.10 5.59
C GLY A 88 1.54 30.40 4.30
#